data_AF-A0A5A7UUY1-F1
#
_entry.id   AF-A0A5A7UUY1-F1
#
_cell.length_a   1.000
_cell.length_b   1.000
_cell.length_c   1.000
_cell.angle_alpha   90.00
_cell.angle_beta   90.00
_cell.angle_gamma   90.00
#
_symmetry.space_group_name_H-M   'P 1'
#
loop_
_entity.id
_entity.type
_entity.pdbx_description
1 polymer ?
#
loop_
_entity_poly.entity_id
_entity_poly.type
_entity_poly.pdbx_seq_one_letter_code
_entity_poly.pdbx_strand_id
1 'polypeptide(L)'
;MLGGVLVLIQQQCQLHKGEDNGWQWFQDPRLECLAPLIEADKETDEDNYVLWRLEKGVSQGSNEIQKGEAIPLEYNLVGLNAISFDKGCYVRQELVARTHHQGVIRKRVVPLKFLNDRGEDVEQKVPAGSEVINKE
;
A
#
# COMPACT_ATOMS: atom_id res chain seq x y z
N MET A 1 -23.72 17.95 -3.48
CA MET A 1 -22.44 18.05 -2.73
C MET A 1 -22.47 16.97 -1.67
N LEU A 2 -22.01 15.76 -1.99
CA LEU A 2 -21.97 14.66 -1.01
C LEU A 2 -20.64 14.81 -0.25
N GLY A 3 -20.73 15.16 1.03
CA GLY A 3 -19.59 15.40 1.90
C GLY A 3 -18.98 14.09 2.36
N GLY A 4 -18.15 13.45 1.53
CA GLY A 4 -17.32 12.33 1.98
C GLY A 4 -16.22 12.84 2.92
N VAL A 5 -16.01 12.17 4.05
CA VAL A 5 -14.85 12.40 4.92
C VAL A 5 -13.75 11.43 4.49
N LEU A 6 -12.56 11.96 4.22
CA LEU A 6 -11.39 11.16 3.91
C LEU A 6 -10.63 10.80 5.19
N VAL A 7 -10.38 9.52 5.43
CA VAL A 7 -9.57 9.07 6.55
C VAL A 7 -8.29 8.42 6.05
N LEU A 8 -7.16 8.94 6.54
CA LEU A 8 -5.84 8.32 6.35
C LEU A 8 -5.74 7.10 7.26
N ILE A 9 -5.55 5.92 6.68
CA ILE A 9 -5.29 4.73 7.49
C ILE A 9 -3.85 4.81 7.99
N GLN A 10 -3.67 4.99 9.31
CA GLN A 10 -2.36 4.89 9.92
C GLN A 10 -1.84 3.45 9.80
N GLN A 11 -0.64 3.32 9.23
CA GLN A 11 0.01 2.04 8.96
C GLN A 11 0.68 1.55 10.25
N GLN A 12 -0.04 0.75 11.05
CA GLN A 12 0.57 -0.06 12.10
C GLN A 12 0.64 -1.51 11.63
N CYS A 13 1.84 -2.01 11.35
CA CYS A 13 2.06 -3.43 11.13
C CYS A 13 1.97 -4.16 12.47
N GLN A 14 0.84 -4.81 12.73
CA GLN A 14 0.68 -5.71 13.87
C GLN A 14 0.91 -7.14 13.39
N LEU A 15 1.93 -7.80 13.93
CA LEU A 15 2.14 -9.23 13.75
C LEU A 15 0.96 -9.97 14.38
N HIS A 16 0.11 -10.56 13.55
CA HIS A 16 -0.93 -11.45 14.02
C HIS A 16 -0.29 -12.83 14.21
N LYS A 17 -0.38 -13.40 15.43
CA LYS A 17 -0.04 -14.79 15.69
C LYS A 17 -1.34 -15.58 15.65
N GLY A 18 -1.51 -16.45 14.65
CA GLY A 18 -2.69 -17.30 14.59
C GLY A 18 -2.52 -18.48 15.54
N GLU A 19 -3.54 -18.72 16.36
CA GLU A 19 -3.68 -19.96 17.13
C GLU A 19 -4.09 -21.13 16.22
N ASP A 20 -3.77 -22.35 16.66
CA ASP A 20 -3.83 -23.65 15.95
C ASP A 20 -5.25 -24.11 15.53
N ASN A 21 -6.04 -23.27 14.86
CA ASN A 21 -7.42 -23.57 14.44
C ASN A 21 -7.61 -23.51 12.91
N GLY A 22 -6.80 -24.25 12.15
CA GLY A 22 -7.01 -24.42 10.70
C GLY A 22 -6.56 -23.24 9.81
N TRP A 23 -5.79 -22.30 10.36
CA TRP A 23 -5.19 -21.19 9.61
C TRP A 23 -3.75 -21.54 9.23
N GLN A 24 -3.40 -21.50 7.94
CA GLN A 24 -2.01 -21.62 7.50
C GLN A 24 -1.40 -20.24 7.29
N TRP A 25 -0.29 -19.97 8.00
CA TRP A 25 0.51 -18.76 7.80
C TRP A 25 1.44 -18.95 6.60
N PHE A 26 1.16 -18.25 5.51
CA PHE A 26 2.12 -18.08 4.42
C PHE A 26 2.94 -16.81 4.67
N GLN A 27 4.25 -16.96 4.85
CA GLN A 27 5.17 -15.84 4.98
C GLN A 27 5.18 -15.04 3.68
N ASP A 28 4.78 -13.77 3.73
CA ASP A 28 4.87 -12.89 2.56
C ASP A 28 6.34 -12.48 2.36
N PRO A 29 6.90 -12.67 1.14
CA PRO A 29 8.31 -12.41 0.88
C PRO A 29 8.70 -10.94 0.97
N ARG A 30 7.73 -10.01 0.95
CA ARG A 30 7.97 -8.57 1.08
C ARG A 30 8.20 -8.19 2.53
N LEU A 31 7.30 -8.61 3.42
CA LEU A 31 7.34 -8.36 4.87
C LEU A 31 6.54 -9.45 5.62
N GLU A 32 7.03 -9.90 6.77
CA GLU A 32 6.32 -10.91 7.60
C GLU A 32 4.90 -10.46 8.00
N CYS A 33 4.71 -9.17 8.30
CA CYS A 33 3.41 -8.60 8.67
C CYS A 33 2.45 -8.36 7.50
N LEU A 34 2.87 -8.68 6.27
CA LEU A 34 2.04 -8.67 5.07
C LEU A 34 1.52 -10.07 4.71
N ALA A 35 1.61 -11.07 5.59
CA ALA A 35 0.92 -12.33 5.36
C ALA A 35 -0.62 -12.09 5.31
N PRO A 36 -1.31 -12.39 4.20
CA PRO A 36 -2.77 -12.36 4.19
C PRO A 36 -3.31 -13.48 5.07
N LEU A 37 -4.33 -13.18 5.88
CA LEU A 37 -5.04 -14.20 6.65
C LEU A 37 -6.04 -14.89 5.73
N ILE A 38 -5.74 -16.12 5.33
CA ILE A 38 -6.57 -16.93 4.42
C ILE A 38 -6.93 -18.22 5.15
N GLU A 39 -8.19 -18.64 5.05
CA GLU A 39 -8.66 -19.92 5.59
C GLU A 39 -8.04 -21.06 4.76
N ALA A 40 -7.47 -22.08 5.42
CA ALA A 40 -6.81 -23.17 4.70
C ALA A 40 -7.78 -23.87 3.74
N ASP A 41 -7.27 -24.25 2.56
CA ASP A 41 -8.00 -24.99 1.51
C ASP A 41 -9.25 -24.30 0.94
N LYS A 42 -9.41 -22.99 1.12
CA LYS A 42 -10.45 -22.19 0.45
C LYS A 42 -9.86 -21.18 -0.53
N GLU A 43 -10.36 -21.20 -1.76
CA GLU A 43 -10.07 -20.15 -2.74
C GLU A 43 -10.77 -18.84 -2.33
N THR A 44 -10.04 -17.73 -2.45
CA THR A 44 -10.59 -16.38 -2.29
C THR A 44 -10.61 -15.70 -3.65
N ASP A 45 -11.57 -14.79 -3.83
CA ASP A 45 -11.64 -13.93 -4.99
C ASP A 45 -10.42 -12.98 -5.10
N GLU A 46 -10.05 -12.63 -6.32
CA GLU A 46 -8.94 -11.70 -6.59
C GLU A 46 -9.20 -10.30 -6.02
N ASP A 47 -10.45 -9.84 -6.01
CA ASP A 47 -10.80 -8.51 -5.50
C ASP A 47 -10.49 -8.39 -4.00
N ASN A 48 -10.66 -9.47 -3.23
CA ASN A 48 -10.29 -9.51 -1.82
C ASN A 48 -8.78 -9.30 -1.61
N TYR A 49 -7.95 -9.90 -2.48
CA TYR A 49 -6.51 -9.69 -2.43
C TYR A 49 -6.13 -8.24 -2.79
N VAL A 50 -6.80 -7.66 -3.79
CA VAL A 50 -6.58 -6.26 -4.16
C VAL A 50 -6.97 -5.33 -3.01
N LEU A 51 -8.16 -5.50 -2.42
CA LEU A 51 -8.63 -4.71 -1.29
C LEU A 51 -7.69 -4.80 -0.09
N TRP A 52 -7.25 -6.00 0.26
CA TRP A 52 -6.26 -6.21 1.33
C TRP A 52 -4.95 -5.47 1.05
N ARG A 53 -4.41 -5.55 -0.18
CA ARG A 53 -3.18 -4.81 -0.55
C ARG A 53 -3.36 -3.30 -0.47
N LEU A 54 -4.48 -2.79 -0.95
CA LEU A 54 -4.82 -1.37 -0.91
C LEU A 54 -4.93 -0.88 0.53
N GLU A 55 -5.56 -1.65 1.42
CA GLU A 55 -5.63 -1.33 2.85
C GLU A 55 -4.25 -1.32 3.50
N LYS A 56 -3.36 -2.24 3.10
CA LYS A 56 -1.97 -2.26 3.54
C LYS A 56 -1.08 -1.22 2.86
N GLY A 57 -1.60 -0.41 1.93
CA GLY A 57 -0.85 0.62 1.21
C GLY A 57 0.23 0.06 0.28
N VAL A 58 0.04 -1.16 -0.24
CA VAL A 58 1.01 -1.86 -1.09
C VAL A 58 0.65 -1.68 -2.56
N SER A 59 1.38 -0.80 -3.25
CA SER A 59 1.18 -0.54 -4.67
C SER A 59 1.74 -1.66 -5.56
N GLN A 60 0.98 -2.11 -6.56
CA GLN A 60 1.41 -3.12 -7.54
C GLN A 60 0.91 -2.82 -8.96
N GLY A 61 1.75 -3.13 -9.94
CA GLY A 61 1.37 -3.11 -11.35
C GLY A 61 1.22 -1.70 -11.92
N SER A 62 0.82 -1.65 -13.20
CA SER A 62 0.80 -0.41 -13.98
C SER A 62 -0.38 0.51 -13.70
N ASN A 63 -1.44 -0.02 -13.10
CA ASN A 63 -2.62 0.77 -12.76
C ASN A 63 -2.36 1.65 -11.53
N GLU A 64 -1.48 1.19 -10.64
CA GLU A 64 -1.15 1.85 -9.38
C GLU A 64 0.19 2.60 -9.48
N ILE A 65 1.16 2.10 -10.26
CA ILE A 65 2.50 2.67 -10.42
C ILE A 65 2.67 3.22 -11.83
N GLN A 66 2.86 4.54 -11.95
CA GLN A 66 3.01 5.21 -13.24
C GLN A 66 4.33 4.82 -13.93
N LYS A 67 4.24 4.24 -15.13
CA LYS A 67 5.42 3.82 -15.90
C LYS A 67 6.28 5.01 -16.32
N GLY A 68 7.60 4.85 -16.25
CA GLY A 68 8.58 5.82 -16.78
C GLY A 68 8.91 6.99 -15.85
N GLU A 69 7.93 7.42 -15.04
CA GLU A 69 8.06 8.58 -14.14
C GLU A 69 8.12 8.19 -12.65
N ALA A 70 7.65 7.00 -12.27
CA ALA A 70 7.64 6.58 -10.87
C ALA A 70 9.03 6.52 -10.26
N ILE A 71 9.20 7.23 -9.14
CA ILE A 71 10.36 7.09 -8.26
C ILE A 71 10.02 6.04 -7.19
N PRO A 72 10.77 4.94 -7.08
CA PRO A 72 10.45 3.84 -6.16
C PRO A 72 10.18 4.25 -4.71
N LEU A 73 10.89 5.27 -4.22
CA LEU A 73 10.75 5.77 -2.85
C LEU A 73 9.39 6.44 -2.58
N GLU A 74 8.74 7.01 -3.60
CA GLU A 74 7.41 7.62 -3.49
C GLU A 74 6.31 6.55 -3.31
N TYR A 75 6.57 5.31 -3.74
CA TYR A 75 5.64 4.18 -3.63
C TYR A 75 5.97 3.26 -2.44
N ASN A 76 6.75 3.75 -1.47
CA ASN A 76 7.15 3.02 -0.26
C ASN A 76 7.92 1.71 -0.53
N LEU A 77 8.49 1.53 -1.73
CA LEU A 77 9.14 0.28 -2.15
C LEU A 77 10.40 -0.07 -1.35
N VAL A 78 11.05 0.92 -0.72
CA VAL A 78 12.16 0.68 0.23
C VAL A 78 11.68 -0.13 1.43
N GLY A 79 10.49 0.19 1.97
CA GLY A 79 9.91 -0.51 3.12
C GLY A 79 9.39 -1.92 2.77
N LEU A 80 9.23 -2.22 1.48
CA LEU A 80 8.79 -3.53 0.98
C LEU A 80 9.97 -4.40 0.51
N ASN A 81 11.19 -4.06 0.90
CA ASN A 81 12.42 -4.77 0.53
C ASN A 81 12.63 -4.89 -1.00
N ALA A 82 12.04 -3.99 -1.81
CA ALA A 82 12.14 -4.05 -3.27
C ALA A 82 13.44 -3.41 -3.80
N ILE A 83 14.15 -2.66 -2.95
CA ILE A 83 15.40 -1.98 -3.31
C ILE A 83 16.47 -2.40 -2.33
N SER A 84 17.60 -2.87 -2.86
CA SER A 84 18.83 -3.07 -2.09
C SER A 84 19.82 -1.98 -2.48
N PHE A 85 20.43 -1.36 -1.48
CA PHE A 85 21.47 -0.35 -1.65
C PHE A 85 22.88 -0.97 -1.65
N ASP A 86 23.00 -2.22 -1.20
CA ASP A 86 24.28 -2.94 -1.08
C ASP A 86 24.56 -3.90 -2.25
N LYS A 87 23.61 -4.05 -3.19
CA LYS A 87 23.81 -4.84 -4.40
C LYS A 87 24.60 -4.06 -5.47
N GLY A 88 25.11 -4.79 -6.46
CA GLY A 88 25.80 -4.22 -7.62
C GLY A 88 24.94 -3.29 -8.49
N CYS A 89 25.55 -2.77 -9.56
CA CYS A 89 24.94 -1.76 -10.41
C CYS A 89 23.64 -2.24 -11.09
N TYR A 90 22.59 -1.42 -11.02
CA TYR A 90 21.34 -1.62 -11.75
C TYR A 90 20.84 -0.31 -12.38
N VAL A 91 19.96 -0.43 -13.37
CA VAL A 91 19.46 0.71 -14.15
C VAL A 91 18.80 1.75 -13.25
N ARG A 92 19.20 3.02 -13.40
CA ARG A 92 18.73 4.19 -12.63
C ARG A 92 19.07 4.16 -11.13
N GLN A 93 20.03 3.33 -10.69
CA GLN A 93 20.44 3.28 -9.29
C GLN A 93 20.90 4.64 -8.75
N GLU A 94 21.61 5.44 -9.54
CA GLU A 94 22.13 6.74 -9.11
C GLU A 94 21.00 7.69 -8.69
N LEU A 95 19.90 7.71 -9.44
CA LEU A 95 18.73 8.53 -9.12
C LEU A 95 18.06 8.05 -7.83
N VAL A 96 17.92 6.73 -7.67
CA VAL A 96 17.32 6.11 -6.48
C VAL A 96 18.18 6.39 -5.24
N ALA A 97 19.50 6.18 -5.32
CA ALA A 97 20.44 6.43 -4.25
C ALA A 97 20.52 7.92 -3.88
N ARG A 98 20.55 8.83 -4.88
CA ARG A 98 20.53 10.27 -4.63
C ARG A 98 19.26 10.69 -3.89
N THR A 99 18.10 10.18 -4.33
CA THR A 99 16.82 10.47 -3.67
C THR A 99 16.79 9.92 -2.25
N HIS A 100 17.37 8.73 -2.01
CA HIS A 100 17.46 8.12 -0.69
C HIS A 100 18.35 8.91 0.29
N HIS A 101 19.55 9.31 -0.14
CA HIS A 101 20.55 9.90 0.76
C HIS A 101 20.52 11.42 0.83
N GLN A 102 20.10 12.09 -0.26
CA GLN A 102 20.16 13.55 -0.38
C GLN A 102 18.79 14.18 -0.62
N GLY A 103 17.82 13.39 -1.08
CA GLY A 103 16.48 13.85 -1.38
C GLY A 103 15.58 13.89 -0.15
N VAL A 104 14.64 14.82 -0.16
CA VAL A 104 13.45 14.76 0.70
C VAL A 104 12.33 14.17 -0.14
N ILE A 105 11.75 13.06 0.33
CA ILE A 105 10.58 12.45 -0.32
C ILE A 105 9.36 13.31 -0.01
N ARG A 106 8.93 14.13 -0.98
CA ARG A 106 7.82 15.08 -0.82
C ARG A 106 6.45 14.52 -1.21
N LYS A 107 6.43 13.40 -1.92
CA LYS A 107 5.22 12.71 -2.36
C LYS A 107 5.29 11.25 -1.94
N ARG A 108 4.22 10.73 -1.35
CA ARG A 108 4.09 9.32 -1.03
C ARG A 108 2.68 8.83 -1.33
N VAL A 109 2.58 7.57 -1.76
CA VAL A 109 1.30 6.88 -1.81
C VAL A 109 0.86 6.55 -0.38
N VAL A 110 -0.40 6.82 -0.09
CA VAL A 110 -1.05 6.54 1.20
C VAL A 110 -2.38 5.83 0.96
N PRO A 111 -2.71 4.82 1.78
CA PRO A 111 -4.01 4.17 1.74
C PRO A 111 -5.09 5.09 2.32
N LEU A 112 -6.25 5.15 1.66
CA LEU A 112 -7.35 6.04 2.00
C LEU A 112 -8.65 5.25 2.11
N LYS A 113 -9.47 5.59 3.11
CA LYS A 113 -10.88 5.17 3.22
C LYS A 113 -11.78 6.37 3.05
N PHE A 114 -12.84 6.19 2.26
CA PHE A 114 -13.86 7.21 2.03
C PHE A 114 -15.08 6.87 2.88
N LEU A 115 -15.43 7.77 3.80
CA LEU A 115 -16.55 7.61 4.71
C LEU A 115 -17.67 8.60 4.34
N ASN A 116 -18.91 8.23 4.60
CA ASN A 116 -20.03 9.15 4.54
C ASN A 116 -20.11 10.01 5.83
N ASP A 117 -21.05 10.96 5.90
CA ASP A 117 -21.26 11.79 7.08
C ASP A 117 -21.68 10.99 8.34
N ARG A 118 -22.02 9.70 8.19
CA ARG A 118 -22.35 8.77 9.29
C ARG A 118 -21.16 7.89 9.72
N GLY A 119 -20.01 8.01 9.06
CA GLY A 119 -18.82 7.20 9.34
C GLY A 119 -18.84 5.81 8.71
N GLU A 120 -19.71 5.55 7.75
CA GLU A 120 -19.80 4.28 7.02
C GLU A 120 -19.01 4.34 5.72
N ASP A 121 -18.43 3.20 5.32
CA ASP A 121 -17.66 3.07 4.08
C ASP A 121 -18.51 3.39 2.84
N VAL A 122 -17.92 4.13 1.91
CA VAL A 122 -18.56 4.53 0.64
C VAL A 122 -17.88 3.83 -0.52
N GLU A 123 -18.59 2.97 -1.25
CA GLU A 123 -18.08 2.27 -2.45
C GLU A 123 -17.99 3.17 -3.71
N GLN A 124 -18.07 4.49 -3.55
CA GLN A 124 -18.15 5.40 -4.68
C GLN A 124 -16.78 5.53 -5.36
N LYS A 125 -16.73 5.25 -6.66
CA LYS A 125 -15.53 5.51 -7.48
C LYS A 125 -15.22 7.00 -7.48
N VAL A 126 -14.07 7.36 -6.92
CA VAL A 126 -13.56 8.74 -6.93
C VAL A 126 -12.84 8.97 -8.26
N PRO A 127 -13.22 10.01 -9.02
CA PRO A 127 -12.54 10.32 -10.28
C PRO A 127 -11.10 10.76 -10.00
N ALA A 128 -10.19 10.38 -10.90
CA ALA A 128 -8.80 10.82 -10.85
C ALA A 128 -8.72 12.36 -10.87
N GLY A 129 -7.82 12.94 -10.06
CA GLY A 129 -7.66 14.39 -9.94
C GLY A 129 -8.61 15.05 -8.93
N SER A 130 -9.36 14.27 -8.15
CA SER A 130 -10.13 14.80 -7.02
C SER A 130 -9.20 15.40 -5.96
N GLU A 131 -9.51 16.61 -5.49
CA GLU A 131 -8.73 17.25 -4.43
C GLU A 131 -9.14 16.74 -3.05
N VAL A 132 -8.14 16.50 -2.21
CA VAL A 132 -8.35 16.16 -0.80
C VAL A 132 -8.54 17.45 -0.01
N ILE A 133 -9.76 17.67 0.49
CA ILE A 133 -10.09 18.82 1.33
C ILE A 133 -10.14 18.35 2.78
N ASN A 134 -9.28 18.88 3.65
CA ASN A 134 -9.41 18.68 5.09
C ASN A 134 -10.60 19.50 5.58
N LYS A 135 -11.61 18.87 6.18
CA LYS A 135 -12.60 19.59 6.99
C LYS A 135 -11.87 20.04 8.26
N GLU A 136 -11.77 21.36 8.45
CA GLU A 136 -11.27 21.99 9.68
C GLU A 136 -12.09 21.58 10.91
#